data_AF-A0A7W5KEH1-F1
#
_entry.id   AF-A0A7W5KEH1-F1
#
_cell.length_a   1.000
_cell.length_b   1.000
_cell.length_c   1.000
_cell.angle_alpha   90.00
_cell.angle_beta   90.00
_cell.angle_gamma   90.00
#
_symmetry.space_group_name_H-M   'P 1'
#
loop_
_entity.id
_entity.type
_entity.pdbx_description
1 polymer ?
#
loop_
_entity_poly.entity_id
_entity_poly.type
_entity_poly.pdbx_seq_one_letter_code
_entity_poly.pdbx_strand_id
1 'polypeptide(L)'
;MTRLVANDVTEGGEDLAELAAEYRTLAFKVMERSNVAAAHLVLAAATLAPECREEREVADFYGEVIADFAAQLAAIHRRRRLQQLRQGEQFDGAR
;
A
#
# COMPACT_ATOMS: atom_id res chain seq x y z
N MET A 1 0.98 3.98 -44.76
CA MET A 1 1.29 5.04 -43.78
C MET A 1 0.21 4.98 -42.70
N THR A 2 0.42 4.17 -41.67
CA THR A 2 -0.55 3.98 -40.59
C THR A 2 -0.14 4.86 -39.43
N ARG A 3 -1.03 5.79 -39.07
CA ARG A 3 -0.86 6.81 -38.02
C ARG A 3 -0.71 6.10 -36.67
N LEU A 4 0.42 6.32 -35.99
CA LEU A 4 0.57 5.98 -34.57
C LEU A 4 -0.50 6.75 -33.78
N VAL A 5 -1.32 6.02 -33.03
CA VAL A 5 -2.17 6.61 -31.98
C VAL A 5 -1.25 6.91 -30.80
N ALA A 6 -1.08 8.19 -30.52
CA ALA A 6 -0.29 8.67 -29.40
C ALA A 6 -1.09 8.48 -28.09
N ASN A 7 -0.51 7.69 -27.19
CA ASN A 7 -0.49 7.83 -25.74
C ASN A 7 -1.76 8.28 -25.00
N ASP A 8 -2.51 7.29 -24.47
CA ASP A 8 -3.29 7.41 -23.23
C ASP A 8 -2.39 7.12 -22.01
N VAL A 9 -1.36 7.94 -21.77
CA VAL A 9 -0.49 7.77 -20.59
C VAL A 9 -0.25 9.12 -19.90
N THR A 10 -1.28 9.67 -19.26
CA THR A 10 -1.08 10.81 -18.33
C THR A 10 -2.03 10.84 -17.14
N GLU A 11 -3.23 10.23 -17.19
CA GLU A 11 -4.18 10.39 -16.07
C GLU A 11 -3.82 9.58 -14.82
N GLY A 12 -3.18 8.40 -14.96
CA GLY A 12 -2.80 7.59 -13.79
C GLY A 12 -1.47 7.96 -13.12
N GLY A 13 -0.67 8.84 -13.73
CA GLY A 13 0.65 9.19 -13.21
C GLY A 13 0.62 10.32 -12.18
N GLU A 14 -0.24 11.32 -12.38
CA GLU A 14 -0.42 12.43 -11.45
C GLU A 14 -1.09 11.97 -10.14
N ASP A 15 -2.11 11.11 -10.22
CA ASP A 15 -2.79 10.56 -9.04
C ASP A 15 -1.84 9.76 -8.12
N LEU A 16 -0.91 8.98 -8.71
CA LEU A 16 0.07 8.22 -7.95
C LEU A 16 1.15 9.09 -7.32
N ALA A 17 1.54 10.18 -7.99
CA ALA A 17 2.49 11.15 -7.47
C ALA A 17 1.90 11.93 -6.29
N GLU A 18 0.63 12.33 -6.36
CA GLU A 18 -0.07 12.99 -5.27
C GLU A 18 -0.18 12.05 -4.05
N LEU A 19 -0.62 10.81 -4.26
CA LEU A 19 -0.71 9.81 -3.20
C LEU A 19 0.66 9.51 -2.55
N ALA A 20 1.73 9.43 -3.35
CA ALA A 20 3.08 9.26 -2.83
C ALA A 20 3.50 10.45 -1.95
N ALA A 21 3.17 11.68 -2.34
CA ALA A 21 3.45 12.88 -1.55
C ALA A 21 2.68 12.88 -0.21
N GLU A 22 1.43 12.42 -0.20
CA GLU A 22 0.66 12.24 1.03
C GLU A 22 1.33 11.22 1.98
N TYR A 23 1.79 10.08 1.44
CA TYR A 23 2.49 9.06 2.23
C TYR A 23 3.80 9.58 2.81
N ARG A 24 4.60 10.34 2.05
CA ARG A 24 5.81 11.01 2.57
C ARG A 24 5.46 11.98 3.70
N THR A 25 4.41 12.77 3.53
CA THR A 25 3.93 13.72 4.56
C THR A 25 3.49 12.99 5.83
N LEU A 26 2.74 11.90 5.69
CA LEU A 26 2.31 11.08 6.83
C LEU A 26 3.50 10.40 7.51
N ALA A 27 4.47 9.91 6.73
CA ALA A 27 5.68 9.29 7.25
C ALA A 27 6.43 10.25 8.19
N PHE A 28 6.62 11.50 7.75
CA PHE A 28 7.25 12.54 8.57
C PHE A 28 6.51 12.76 9.89
N LYS A 29 5.17 12.81 9.86
CA LYS A 29 4.34 13.01 11.06
C LYS A 29 4.43 11.85 12.06
N VAL A 30 4.60 10.61 11.59
CA VAL A 30 4.58 9.42 12.45
C VAL A 30 5.96 8.94 12.85
N MET A 31 7.03 9.40 12.19
CA MET A 31 8.41 8.94 12.43
C MET A 31 8.81 9.05 13.89
N GLU A 32 8.50 10.17 14.55
CA GLU A 32 8.81 10.37 15.98
C GLU A 32 8.13 9.35 16.91
N ARG A 33 7.01 8.77 16.47
CA ARG A 33 6.23 7.79 17.26
C ARG A 33 6.54 6.35 16.86
N SER A 34 6.84 6.11 15.60
CA SER A 34 7.17 4.79 15.07
C SER A 34 7.96 4.89 13.77
N ASN A 35 9.28 4.69 13.88
CA ASN A 35 10.17 4.60 12.73
C ASN A 35 9.74 3.49 11.75
N VAL A 36 9.20 2.39 12.27
CA VAL A 36 8.74 1.26 11.44
C VAL A 36 7.53 1.67 10.61
N ALA A 37 6.53 2.33 11.21
CA ALA A 37 5.36 2.80 10.45
C ALA A 37 5.74 3.83 9.39
N ALA A 38 6.63 4.77 9.73
CA ALA A 38 7.15 5.74 8.78
C ALA A 38 7.88 5.06 7.61
N ALA A 39 8.70 4.04 7.87
CA ALA A 39 9.40 3.30 6.83
C ALA A 39 8.45 2.61 5.83
N HIS A 40 7.34 2.04 6.30
CA HIS A 40 6.33 1.44 5.40
C HIS A 40 5.70 2.49 4.48
N LEU A 41 5.44 3.70 5.00
CA LEU A 41 4.86 4.79 4.22
C LEU A 41 5.85 5.36 3.19
N VAL A 42 7.13 5.54 3.57
CA VAL A 42 8.18 5.98 2.64
C VAL A 42 8.40 4.94 1.54
N LEU A 43 8.44 3.66 1.90
CA LEU A 43 8.58 2.60 0.91
C LEU A 43 7.38 2.54 -0.02
N ALA A 44 6.16 2.66 0.50
CA ALA A 44 4.96 2.75 -0.33
C ALA A 44 5.04 3.94 -1.30
N ALA A 45 5.47 5.12 -0.85
CA ALA A 45 5.66 6.29 -1.71
C ALA A 45 6.69 6.04 -2.81
N ALA A 46 7.84 5.43 -2.46
CA ALA A 46 8.91 5.09 -3.41
C ALA A 46 8.44 4.05 -4.46
N THR A 47 7.58 3.10 -4.06
CA THR A 47 6.98 2.13 -5.00
C THR A 47 6.02 2.80 -5.99
N LEU A 48 5.29 3.84 -5.56
CA LEU A 48 4.29 4.51 -6.40
C LEU A 48 4.92 5.56 -7.33
N ALA A 49 5.80 6.41 -6.79
CA ALA A 49 6.40 7.52 -7.53
C ALA A 49 7.80 7.85 -6.95
N PRO A 50 8.84 7.09 -7.30
CA PRO A 50 10.19 7.32 -6.79
C PRO A 50 10.75 8.64 -7.33
N GLU A 51 11.35 9.45 -6.46
CA GLU A 51 11.95 10.75 -6.80
C GLU A 51 13.38 10.63 -7.35
N CYS A 52 14.07 9.52 -7.02
CA CYS A 52 15.41 9.23 -7.51
C CYS A 52 15.57 7.73 -7.83
N ARG A 53 16.73 7.39 -8.41
CA ARG A 53 17.06 6.01 -8.78
C ARG A 53 17.21 5.12 -7.55
N GLU A 54 17.81 5.65 -6.49
CA GLU A 54 18.07 4.95 -5.24
C GLU A 54 16.76 4.58 -4.53
N GLU A 55 15.73 5.46 -4.57
CA GLU A 55 14.39 5.14 -4.06
C GLU A 55 13.78 3.96 -4.80
N ARG A 56 13.92 3.92 -6.14
CA ARG A 56 13.43 2.80 -6.96
C ARG A 56 14.15 1.50 -6.63
N GLU A 57 15.48 1.53 -6.52
CA GLU A 57 16.27 0.35 -6.20
C GLU A 57 15.90 -0.23 -4.81
N VAL A 58 15.66 0.64 -3.83
CA VAL A 58 15.17 0.23 -2.50
C VAL A 58 13.76 -0.34 -2.57
N ALA A 59 12.85 0.31 -3.32
CA ALA A 59 11.48 -0.16 -3.51
C ALA A 59 11.44 -1.55 -4.15
N ASP A 60 12.25 -1.77 -5.19
CA ASP A 60 12.35 -3.05 -5.89
C ASP A 60 12.94 -4.14 -4.96
N PHE A 61 13.98 -3.81 -4.19
CA PHE A 61 14.63 -4.76 -3.28
C PHE A 61 13.69 -5.25 -2.16
N TYR A 62 12.91 -4.35 -1.57
CA TYR A 62 12.00 -4.70 -0.46
C TYR A 62 10.58 -5.07 -0.92
N GLY A 63 10.24 -4.84 -2.19
CA GLY A 63 8.88 -4.99 -2.72
C GLY A 63 8.30 -6.39 -2.49
N GLU A 64 9.06 -7.43 -2.81
CA GLU A 64 8.62 -8.83 -2.63
C GLU A 64 8.38 -9.16 -1.15
N VAL A 65 9.30 -8.76 -0.27
CA VAL A 65 9.21 -9.01 1.18
C VAL A 65 7.97 -8.37 1.78
N ILE A 66 7.66 -7.14 1.35
CA ILE A 66 6.53 -6.38 1.85
C ILE A 66 5.21 -6.89 1.26
N ALA A 67 5.20 -7.34 0.01
CA ALA A 67 4.05 -7.99 -0.59
C ALA A 67 3.67 -9.28 0.17
N ASP A 68 4.65 -10.12 0.49
CA ASP A 68 4.44 -11.34 1.28
C ASP A 68 3.94 -11.04 2.69
N PHE A 69 4.53 -10.03 3.34
CA PHE A 69 4.06 -9.56 4.64
C PHE A 69 2.60 -9.09 4.60
N ALA A 70 2.23 -8.29 3.59
CA ALA A 70 0.87 -7.81 3.40
C ALA A 70 -0.12 -8.96 3.17
N ALA A 71 0.27 -9.98 2.39
CA ALA A 71 -0.54 -11.17 2.15
C ALA A 71 -0.81 -11.94 3.45
N GLN A 72 0.20 -12.10 4.30
CA GLN A 72 0.06 -12.77 5.61
C GLN A 72 -0.89 -12.00 6.53
N LEU A 73 -0.75 -10.67 6.62
CA LEU A 73 -1.66 -9.83 7.40
C LEU A 73 -3.10 -9.90 6.87
N ALA A 74 -3.30 -9.83 5.56
CA ALA A 74 -4.61 -9.95 4.95
C ALA A 74 -5.29 -11.29 5.29
N ALA A 75 -4.52 -12.39 5.29
CA ALA A 75 -5.01 -13.71 5.69
C ALA A 75 -5.43 -13.74 7.16
N ILE A 76 -4.65 -13.11 8.06
CA ILE A 76 -5.01 -12.99 9.48
C ILE A 76 -6.30 -12.19 9.65
N HIS A 77 -6.41 -11.02 9.01
CA HIS A 77 -7.61 -10.17 9.11
C HIS A 77 -8.86 -10.84 8.55
N ARG A 78 -8.74 -11.56 7.43
CA ARG A 78 -9.84 -12.35 6.86
C ARG A 78 -10.32 -13.42 7.82
N ARG A 79 -9.39 -14.18 8.43
CA ARG A 79 -9.73 -15.21 9.43
C ARG A 79 -10.44 -14.60 10.64
N ARG A 80 -9.95 -13.48 11.16
CA ARG A 80 -10.57 -12.79 12.31
C ARG A 80 -11.99 -12.31 11.98
N ARG A 81 -12.21 -11.76 10.78
CA ARG A 81 -13.54 -11.31 10.33
C ARG A 81 -14.53 -12.48 10.25
N LEU A 82 -14.10 -13.62 9.71
CA LEU A 82 -14.95 -14.82 9.63
C LEU A 82 -15.31 -15.37 11.02
N GLN A 83 -14.38 -15.31 11.98
CA GLN A 83 -14.65 -15.70 13.37
C GLN A 83 -15.70 -14.79 14.02
N GLN A 84 -15.62 -13.48 13.78
CA GLN A 84 -16.58 -12.51 14.32
C GLN A 84 -17.99 -12.71 13.76
N LEU A 85 -18.11 -12.99 12.46
CA LEU A 85 -19.42 -13.28 11.84
C LEU A 85 -20.05 -14.54 12.43
N ARG A 86 -19.28 -15.62 12.57
CA ARG A 86 -19.77 -16.87 13.18
C ARG A 86 -20.20 -16.69 14.63
N GLN A 87 -19.49 -15.86 15.40
CA GLN A 87 -19.89 -15.53 16.77
C GLN A 87 -21.18 -14.69 16.77
N GLY A 88 -21.31 -13.71 15.87
CA GLY A 88 -22.53 -12.91 15.73
C GLY A 88 -23.78 -13.73 15.37
N GLU A 89 -23.65 -14.67 14.42
CA GLU A 89 -24.73 -15.58 14.03
C GLU A 89 -25.16 -16.52 15.19
N GLN A 90 -24.22 -16.95 16.03
CA GLN A 90 -24.51 -17.76 17.21
C GLN A 90 -25.30 -17.02 18.30
N PHE A 91 -25.15 -15.69 18.40
CA PHE A 91 -25.93 -14.88 19.34
C PHE A 91 -27.32 -14.51 18.83
N ASP A 92 -27.54 -14.46 17.51
CA ASP A 92 -28.83 -14.11 16.92
C ASP A 92 -29.77 -15.33 16.78
N GLY A 93 -29.22 -16.54 16.65
CA GLY A 93 -30.00 -17.80 16.59
C GLY A 93 -30.49 -18.34 17.94
N ALA A 94 -30.25 -17.62 19.05
CA ALA A 94 -30.61 -18.02 20.42
C ALA A 94 -31.76 -17.19 21.03
N ARG A 95 -32.50 -16.42 20.21
CA ARG A 95 -33.66 -15.62 20.63
C ARG A 95 -34.97 -16.22 20.15
#